data_AF-A0A356VU63-F1
#
_entry.id   AF-A0A356VU63-F1
#
_cell.length_a   1.000
_cell.length_b   1.000
_cell.length_c   1.000
_cell.angle_alpha   90.00
_cell.angle_beta   90.00
_cell.angle_gamma   90.00
#
_symmetry.space_group_name_H-M   'P 1'
#
loop_
_entity.id
_entity.type
_entity.pdbx_description
1 polymer ?
#
loop_
_entity_poly.entity_id
_entity_poly.type
_entity_poly.pdbx_seq_one_letter_code
_entity_poly.pdbx_strand_id
1 'polypeptide(L)'
;MLTFSLMNHTFEVPCEEDEKERLIEAATLLEEKLEQVSGLKGESKVLMVALNICYDYLKIKDDTIQYCERVDDELAQRMEETLKQN
;
A
#
# COMPACT_ATOMS: atom_id res chain seq x y z
N MET A 1 -22.33 -0.74 -4.46
CA MET A 1 -22.02 -2.09 -3.92
C MET A 1 -21.24 -2.85 -4.98
N LEU A 2 -20.14 -3.47 -4.59
CA LEU A 2 -19.29 -4.31 -5.44
C LEU A 2 -19.15 -5.68 -4.78
N THR A 3 -19.37 -6.74 -5.57
CA THR A 3 -19.30 -8.12 -5.07
C THR A 3 -17.91 -8.69 -5.36
N PHE A 4 -17.24 -9.15 -4.32
CA PHE A 4 -15.94 -9.82 -4.40
C PHE A 4 -16.08 -11.30 -4.09
N SER A 5 -15.24 -12.13 -4.72
CA SER A 5 -15.09 -13.53 -4.37
C SER A 5 -13.61 -13.83 -4.15
N LEU A 6 -13.22 -14.06 -2.90
CA LEU A 6 -11.83 -14.27 -2.48
C LEU A 6 -11.73 -15.53 -1.62
N MET A 7 -10.80 -16.44 -1.91
CA MET A 7 -10.61 -17.71 -1.16
C MET A 7 -11.91 -18.53 -0.94
N ASN A 8 -12.82 -18.54 -1.92
CA ASN A 8 -14.17 -19.16 -1.83
C ASN A 8 -15.17 -18.44 -0.91
N HIS A 9 -14.87 -17.22 -0.48
CA HIS A 9 -15.81 -16.35 0.22
C HIS A 9 -16.31 -15.26 -0.71
N THR A 10 -17.62 -15.18 -0.89
CA THR A 10 -18.27 -14.10 -1.62
C THR A 10 -18.86 -13.10 -0.65
N PHE A 11 -18.56 -11.82 -0.82
CA PHE A 11 -19.05 -10.73 0.02
C PHE A 11 -19.24 -9.46 -0.77
N GLU A 12 -20.02 -8.52 -0.22
CA GLU A 12 -20.31 -7.24 -0.85
C GLU A 12 -19.68 -6.09 -0.07
N VAL A 13 -19.11 -5.14 -0.81
CA VAL A 13 -18.48 -3.95 -0.26
C VAL A 13 -19.22 -2.71 -0.78
N PRO A 14 -19.69 -1.81 0.09
CA PRO A 14 -20.13 -0.48 -0.31
C PRO A 14 -18.97 0.30 -0.90
N CYS A 15 -19.17 0.89 -2.06
CA CYS A 15 -18.16 1.70 -2.74
C CYS A 15 -18.84 2.72 -3.64
N GLU A 16 -18.18 3.86 -3.82
CA GLU A 16 -18.52 4.84 -4.83
C GLU A 16 -18.04 4.38 -6.22
N GLU A 17 -18.56 5.00 -7.29
CA GLU A 17 -18.21 4.62 -8.68
C GLU A 17 -16.72 4.83 -9.01
N ASP A 18 -16.12 5.89 -8.48
CA ASP A 18 -14.70 6.24 -8.67
C ASP A 18 -13.74 5.35 -7.89
N GLU A 19 -14.23 4.67 -6.84
CA GLU A 19 -13.43 3.74 -6.04
C GLU A 19 -13.40 2.32 -6.64
N LYS A 20 -14.34 1.98 -7.53
CA LYS A 20 -14.53 0.61 -8.03
C LYS A 20 -13.27 0.02 -8.63
N GLU A 21 -12.62 0.74 -9.54
CA GLU A 21 -11.42 0.23 -10.23
C GLU A 21 -10.30 -0.07 -9.22
N ARG A 22 -10.10 0.82 -8.24
CA ARG A 22 -9.10 0.63 -7.19
C ARG A 22 -9.43 -0.54 -6.26
N LEU A 23 -10.70 -0.75 -5.94
CA LEU A 23 -11.11 -1.89 -5.13
C LEU A 23 -10.94 -3.22 -5.89
N ILE A 24 -11.17 -3.24 -7.20
CA ILE A 24 -10.87 -4.41 -8.04
C ILE A 24 -9.36 -4.69 -8.05
N GLU A 25 -8.52 -3.68 -8.27
CA GLU A 25 -7.07 -3.82 -8.20
C GLU A 25 -6.60 -4.36 -6.83
N ALA A 26 -7.17 -3.82 -5.75
CA ALA A 26 -6.85 -4.27 -4.38
C ALA A 26 -7.24 -5.73 -4.15
N ALA A 27 -8.39 -6.17 -4.67
CA ALA A 27 -8.82 -7.56 -4.58
C ALA A 27 -7.88 -8.50 -5.37
N THR A 28 -7.51 -8.13 -6.60
CA THR A 28 -6.54 -8.88 -7.40
C THR A 28 -5.19 -9.00 -6.70
N LEU A 29 -4.67 -7.90 -6.14
CA LEU A 29 -3.42 -7.91 -5.38
C LEU A 29 -3.50 -8.81 -4.15
N LEU A 30 -4.65 -8.80 -3.45
CA LEU A 30 -4.86 -9.66 -2.29
C LEU A 30 -4.86 -11.15 -2.70
N GLU A 31 -5.48 -11.52 -3.82
CA GLU A 31 -5.42 -12.89 -4.34
C GLU A 31 -3.99 -13.31 -4.65
N GLU A 32 -3.23 -12.49 -5.36
CA GLU A 32 -1.82 -12.77 -5.69
C GLU A 32 -0.97 -12.95 -4.43
N LYS A 33 -1.12 -12.08 -3.43
CA LYS A 33 -0.39 -12.18 -2.15
C LYS A 33 -0.79 -13.44 -1.38
N LEU A 34 -2.06 -13.82 -1.43
CA LEU A 34 -2.51 -15.09 -0.86
C LEU A 34 -1.87 -16.26 -1.60
N GLU A 35 -1.86 -16.31 -2.93
CA GLU A 35 -1.24 -17.40 -3.69
C GLU A 35 0.25 -17.59 -3.37
N GLN A 36 0.99 -16.50 -3.14
CA GLN A 36 2.41 -16.54 -2.78
C GLN A 36 2.69 -17.20 -1.42
N VAL A 37 1.74 -17.16 -0.49
CA VAL A 37 1.91 -17.79 0.84
C VAL A 37 1.59 -19.28 0.76
N SER A 38 2.65 -20.09 0.79
CA SER A 38 2.59 -21.55 0.86
C SER A 38 2.63 -22.05 2.32
N GLY A 39 2.14 -23.27 2.56
CA GLY A 39 2.22 -23.94 3.86
C GLY A 39 1.17 -23.52 4.90
N LEU A 40 0.51 -22.38 4.74
CA LEU A 40 -0.60 -21.91 5.59
C LEU A 40 -1.96 -22.10 4.88
N LYS A 41 -3.03 -22.34 5.66
CA LYS A 41 -4.39 -22.51 5.15
C LYS A 41 -5.40 -21.67 5.97
N GLY A 42 -6.54 -21.38 5.35
CA GLY A 42 -7.67 -20.73 6.01
C GLY A 42 -7.30 -19.38 6.63
N GLU A 43 -7.84 -19.12 7.82
CA GLU A 43 -7.73 -17.84 8.52
C GLU A 43 -6.28 -17.42 8.81
N SER A 44 -5.41 -18.33 9.24
CA SER A 44 -3.99 -18.01 9.51
C SER A 44 -3.26 -17.49 8.27
N LYS A 45 -3.64 -17.95 7.08
CA LYS A 45 -3.07 -17.46 5.82
C LYS A 45 -3.52 -16.02 5.54
N VAL A 46 -4.80 -15.72 5.76
CA VAL A 46 -5.36 -14.37 5.59
C VAL A 46 -4.74 -13.40 6.59
N LEU A 47 -4.61 -13.80 7.86
CA LEU A 47 -3.97 -12.97 8.89
C LEU A 47 -2.50 -12.66 8.58
N MET A 48 -1.74 -13.66 8.09
CA MET A 48 -0.35 -13.45 7.67
C MET A 48 -0.26 -12.45 6.51
N VAL A 49 -1.10 -12.59 5.49
CA VAL A 49 -1.11 -11.66 4.34
C VAL A 49 -1.53 -10.26 4.77
N ALA A 50 -2.57 -10.13 5.59
CA ALA A 50 -3.01 -8.85 6.14
C ALA A 50 -1.88 -8.17 6.94
N LEU A 51 -1.18 -8.92 7.79
CA LEU A 51 -0.04 -8.41 8.55
C LEU A 51 1.09 -7.94 7.63
N ASN A 52 1.40 -8.71 6.58
CA ASN A 52 2.42 -8.34 5.59
C ASN A 52 2.04 -7.06 4.84
N ILE A 53 0.78 -6.89 4.45
CA ILE A 53 0.29 -5.68 3.79
C ILE A 53 0.41 -4.47 4.73
N CYS A 54 0.04 -4.62 6.00
CA CYS A 54 0.21 -3.54 6.99
C CYS A 54 1.69 -3.19 7.19
N TYR A 55 2.58 -4.18 7.23
CA TYR A 55 4.02 -3.96 7.30
C TYR A 55 4.54 -3.21 6.08
N ASP A 56 4.18 -3.65 4.86
CA ASP A 56 4.56 -3.00 3.61
C ASP A 56 4.08 -1.54 3.56
N TYR A 57 2.84 -1.28 4.02
CA TYR A 57 2.28 0.08 4.12
C TYR A 57 3.11 0.97 5.06
N LEU A 58 3.44 0.49 6.27
CA LEU A 58 4.24 1.24 7.23
C LEU A 58 5.63 1.56 6.66
N LYS A 59 6.25 0.58 6.01
CA LYS A 59 7.55 0.76 5.38
C LYS A 59 7.51 1.84 4.28
N ILE A 60 6.54 1.76 3.36
CA ILE A 60 6.39 2.75 2.28
C ILE A 60 6.15 4.15 2.85
N LYS A 61 5.32 4.25 3.89
CA LYS A 61 5.06 5.51 4.58
C LYS A 61 6.34 6.11 5.16
N ASP A 62 7.13 5.31 5.88
CA ASP A 62 8.38 5.76 6.49
C ASP A 62 9.41 6.16 5.42
N ASP A 63 9.56 5.35 4.37
CA ASP A 63 10.46 5.64 3.23
C ASP A 63 10.05 6.95 2.53
N THR A 64 8.75 7.21 2.38
CA THR A 64 8.23 8.45 1.77
C THR A 64 8.52 9.67 2.64
N ILE A 65 8.33 9.56 3.96
CA ILE A 65 8.64 10.65 4.90
C ILE A 65 10.12 11.00 4.84
N GLN A 66 10.99 10.00 4.93
CA GLN A 66 12.44 10.19 4.85
C GLN A 66 12.87 10.79 3.50
N TYR A 67 12.21 10.40 2.41
CA TYR A 67 12.46 10.98 1.10
C TYR A 67 12.09 12.47 1.05
N CYS A 68 10.92 12.84 1.58
CA CYS A 68 10.50 14.23 1.66
C CYS A 68 11.47 15.07 2.49
N GLU A 69 11.87 14.59 3.67
CA GLU A 69 12.84 15.27 4.54
C GLU A 69 14.16 15.52 3.80
N ARG A 70 14.68 14.50 3.09
CA ARG A 70 15.90 14.65 2.30
C ARG A 70 15.78 15.67 1.18
N VAL A 71 14.64 15.70 0.48
CA VAL A 71 14.40 16.69 -0.59
C VAL A 71 14.33 18.11 0.00
N ASP A 72 13.71 18.28 1.16
CA ASP A 72 13.64 19.57 1.85
C ASP A 72 15.03 20.05 2.29
N ASP A 73 15.87 19.15 2.83
CA ASP A 73 17.26 19.44 3.19
C ASP A 73 18.10 19.83 1.96
N GLU A 74 18.00 19.07 0.87
CA GLU A 74 18.69 19.36 -0.40
C GLU A 74 18.24 20.72 -0.99
N LEU A 75 16.96 21.05 -0.87
CA LEU A 75 16.42 22.34 -1.31
C LEU A 75 16.95 23.49 -0.44
N ALA A 76 16.91 23.35 0.89
CA ALA A 76 17.41 24.35 1.82
C ALA A 76 18.90 24.67 1.56
N GLN A 77 19.70 23.62 1.34
CA GLN A 77 21.12 23.77 1.01
C GLN A 77 21.32 24.57 -0.29
N ARG A 78 20.59 24.22 -1.36
CA ARG A 78 20.70 24.93 -2.66
C ARG A 78 20.23 26.38 -2.58
N MET A 79 19.21 26.67 -1.78
CA MET A 79 18.77 28.05 -1.53
C MET A 79 19.84 28.86 -0.82
N GLU A 80 20.49 28.29 0.20
CA GLU A 80 21.60 28.94 0.90
C GLU A 80 22.79 29.22 -0.04
N GLU A 81 23.13 28.25 -0.90
CA GLU A 81 24.18 28.41 -1.91
C GLU A 81 23.86 29.54 -2.90
N THR A 82 22.61 29.65 -3.35
CA THR A 82 22.16 30.71 -4.28
C THR A 82 22.18 32.10 -3.62
N LEU A 83 21.84 32.18 -2.34
CA LEU A 83 21.90 33.43 -1.56
C LEU A 83 23.33 33.90 -1.32
N LYS A 84 24.29 32.98 -1.17
CA LYS A 84 25.72 33.31 -1.01
C LYS A 84 26.39 33.75 -2.32
N GLN A 85 25.78 33.48 -3.48
CA GLN A 85 26.31 33.84 -4.80
C GLN A 85 25.80 35.19 -5.33
N ASN A 86 24.81 35.82 -4.68
CA ASN A 86 24.35 37.19 -4.95
C ASN A 86 24.82 38.16 -3.87
#